data_AF-A0A8W8I8P1-F1
#
_entry.id   AF-A0A8W8I8P1-F1
#
_cell.length_a   1.000
_cell.length_b   1.000
_cell.length_c   1.000
_cell.angle_alpha   90.00
_cell.angle_beta   90.00
_cell.angle_gamma   90.00
#
_symmetry.space_group_name_H-M   'P 1'
#
loop_
_entity.id
_entity.type
_entity.pdbx_description
1 polymer ?
#
loop_
_entity_poly.entity_id
_entity_poly.type
_entity_poly.pdbx_seq_one_letter_code
_entity_poly.pdbx_strand_id
1 'polypeptide(L)'
;MEVDVLTLVSRQIRRTCTDVDIAGCQCKKGYVREGDKCVPYSECGCMMQGRYYPQGTSILSKNCNVKMSCKLVGGTPVAVKVGNSCGRGETCKSTKE
;
A
#
# COMPACT_ATOMS: atom_id res chain seq x y z
N MET A 1 -31.31 -15.75 -12.72
CA MET A 1 -30.12 -16.63 -12.82
C MET A 1 -29.95 -16.81 -14.31
N GLU A 2 -29.26 -15.92 -15.01
CA GLU A 2 -27.95 -15.31 -14.77
C GLU A 2 -28.03 -13.78 -15.00
N VAL A 3 -27.20 -12.97 -14.35
CA VAL A 3 -26.91 -11.60 -14.83
C VAL A 3 -25.42 -11.48 -15.07
N ASP A 4 -25.02 -11.74 -16.31
CA ASP A 4 -23.65 -11.56 -16.81
C ASP A 4 -23.27 -10.07 -16.81
N VAL A 5 -22.35 -9.69 -15.92
CA VAL A 5 -21.68 -8.37 -15.92
C VAL A 5 -20.55 -8.39 -16.97
N LEU A 6 -20.89 -8.71 -18.21
CA LEU A 6 -19.94 -8.63 -19.31
C LEU A 6 -20.65 -8.31 -20.63
N THR A 7 -20.91 -7.02 -20.87
CA THR A 7 -21.09 -6.55 -22.24
C THR A 7 -20.67 -5.09 -22.37
N LEU A 8 -19.50 -4.94 -23.02
CA LEU A 8 -19.12 -3.84 -23.91
C LEU A 8 -18.47 -2.59 -23.29
N VAL A 9 -17.17 -2.70 -23.04
CA VAL A 9 -16.22 -1.58 -23.18
C VAL A 9 -16.21 -1.13 -24.65
N SER A 10 -17.11 -0.20 -24.99
CA SER A 10 -17.21 0.41 -26.33
C SER A 10 -16.33 1.66 -26.44
N ARG A 11 -15.03 1.44 -26.67
CA ARG A 11 -14.12 2.11 -27.64
C ARG A 11 -14.30 3.60 -28.06
N GLN A 12 -14.78 4.52 -27.22
CA GLN A 12 -14.57 5.98 -27.33
C GLN A 12 -14.82 6.67 -25.98
N ILE A 13 -13.85 6.62 -25.07
CA ILE A 13 -13.91 7.38 -23.80
C ILE A 13 -13.62 8.85 -24.12
N ARG A 14 -14.65 9.61 -24.50
CA ARG A 14 -14.66 11.02 -24.11
C ARG A 14 -14.56 11.02 -22.58
N ARG A 15 -13.59 11.75 -22.03
CA ARG A 15 -13.40 11.92 -20.58
C ARG A 15 -14.54 12.76 -19.99
N THR A 16 -15.77 12.29 -20.13
CA THR A 16 -16.89 12.72 -19.31
C THR A 16 -16.93 11.70 -18.19
N CYS A 17 -16.47 12.11 -17.00
CA CYS A 17 -16.86 11.41 -15.79
C CYS A 17 -18.39 11.53 -15.71
N THR A 18 -19.12 10.57 -16.28
CA THR A 18 -20.51 10.36 -15.92
C THR A 18 -20.45 9.93 -14.47
N ASP A 19 -20.76 10.87 -13.59
CA ASP A 19 -21.05 10.61 -12.19
C ASP A 19 -22.28 9.69 -12.17
N VAL A 20 -22.04 8.40 -12.34
CA VAL A 20 -23.04 7.38 -12.04
C VAL A 20 -23.04 7.37 -10.53
N ASP A 21 -24.15 7.83 -9.92
CA ASP A 21 -24.40 7.71 -8.49
C ASP A 21 -24.47 6.21 -8.12
N ILE A 22 -23.30 5.59 -7.99
CA ILE A 22 -23.18 4.23 -7.48
C ILE A 22 -23.31 4.33 -5.98
N ALA A 23 -24.45 3.91 -5.44
CA ALA A 23 -24.64 3.79 -4.00
C ALA A 23 -23.58 2.87 -3.40
N GLY A 24 -22.74 3.40 -2.52
CA GLY A 24 -21.63 2.68 -1.92
C GLY A 24 -21.26 3.19 -0.53
N CYS A 25 -20.68 2.32 0.29
CA CYS A 25 -20.19 2.70 1.61
C CYS A 25 -18.81 3.35 1.50
N GLN A 26 -18.65 4.54 2.07
CA GLN A 26 -17.35 5.20 2.19
C GLN A 26 -16.86 5.17 3.64
N CYS A 27 -15.54 5.10 3.82
CA CYS A 27 -14.93 5.27 5.13
C CYS A 27 -15.20 6.67 5.68
N LYS A 28 -15.30 6.76 7.01
CA LYS A 28 -15.42 8.05 7.72
C LYS A 28 -14.25 8.96 7.38
N LYS A 29 -14.43 10.28 7.50
CA LYS A 29 -13.36 11.26 7.32
C LYS A 29 -12.15 10.89 8.21
N GLY A 30 -10.95 10.88 7.63
CA GLY A 30 -9.71 10.49 8.31
C GLY A 30 -9.41 8.98 8.30
N TYR A 31 -10.31 8.16 7.74
CA TYR A 31 -10.11 6.73 7.53
C TYR A 31 -9.94 6.44 6.05
N VAL A 32 -9.11 5.43 5.76
CA VAL A 32 -8.88 4.92 4.41
C VAL A 32 -9.24 3.45 4.34
N ARG A 33 -9.59 3.01 3.13
CA ARG A 33 -9.96 1.61 2.88
C ARG A 33 -8.69 0.78 2.73
N GLU A 34 -8.51 -0.19 3.62
CA GLU A 34 -7.50 -1.23 3.53
C GLU A 34 -8.23 -2.57 3.40
N GLY A 35 -8.24 -3.13 2.18
CA GLY A 35 -9.08 -4.29 1.85
C GLY A 35 -10.56 -3.98 2.03
N ASP A 36 -11.21 -4.69 2.95
CA ASP A 36 -12.62 -4.52 3.30
C ASP A 36 -12.86 -3.76 4.61
N LYS A 37 -11.80 -3.18 5.18
CA LYS A 37 -11.85 -2.44 6.45
C LYS A 37 -11.52 -0.97 6.23
N CYS A 38 -12.06 -0.13 7.10
CA CYS A 38 -11.66 1.27 7.21
C CYS A 38 -10.68 1.41 8.37
N VAL A 39 -9.44 1.81 8.09
CA VAL A 39 -8.40 2.06 9.09
C VAL A 39 -8.08 3.54 9.16
N PRO A 40 -7.68 4.09 10.32
CA PRO A 40 -7.16 5.45 10.40
C PRO A 40 -6.02 5.66 9.40
N TYR A 41 -5.91 6.83 8.80
CA TYR A 41 -4.85 7.13 7.83
C TYR A 41 -3.44 6.85 8.37
N SER A 42 -3.23 7.12 9.67
CA SER A 42 -1.97 6.87 10.37
C SER A 42 -1.63 5.39 10.56
N GLU A 43 -2.59 4.48 10.40
CA GLU A 43 -2.38 3.03 10.49
C GLU A 43 -2.17 2.39 9.12
N CYS A 44 -2.32 3.18 8.04
CA CYS A 44 -2.04 2.71 6.70
C CYS A 44 -0.55 2.36 6.57
N GLY A 45 -0.28 1.30 5.83
CA GLY A 45 1.05 0.82 5.51
C GLY A 45 1.72 1.62 4.39
N CYS A 46 2.93 1.19 4.07
CA CYS A 46 3.77 1.81 3.04
C CYS A 46 4.09 0.80 1.94
N MET A 47 4.24 1.29 0.72
CA MET A 47 4.82 0.52 -0.36
C MET A 47 6.35 0.53 -0.26
N MET A 48 6.94 -0.65 -0.09
CA MET A 48 8.38 -0.84 -0.01
C MET A 48 8.80 -1.96 -0.97
N GLN A 49 9.75 -1.70 -1.87
CA GLN A 49 10.23 -2.69 -2.86
C GLN A 49 9.09 -3.37 -3.66
N GLY A 50 8.06 -2.60 -4.03
CA GLY A 50 6.91 -3.09 -4.80
C GLY A 50 5.90 -3.94 -4.01
N ARG A 51 6.06 -4.07 -2.69
CA ARG A 51 5.12 -4.78 -1.81
C ARG A 51 4.56 -3.84 -0.74
N TYR A 52 3.34 -4.12 -0.31
CA TYR A 52 2.71 -3.41 0.79
C TYR A 52 3.21 -3.96 2.13
N TYR A 53 3.48 -3.07 3.08
CA TYR A 53 3.87 -3.44 4.43
C TYR A 53 3.15 -2.57 5.46
N PRO A 54 2.63 -3.15 6.55
CA PRO A 54 1.95 -2.42 7.61
C PRO A 54 2.80 -1.30 8.22
N GLN A 55 2.13 -0.32 8.82
CA GLN A 55 2.79 0.73 9.60
C GLN A 55 3.72 0.12 10.68
N GLY A 56 4.90 0.72 10.86
CA GLY A 56 5.91 0.21 11.80
C GLY A 56 6.79 -0.91 11.26
N THR A 57 6.44 -1.51 10.12
CA THR A 57 7.24 -2.60 9.53
C THR A 57 8.60 -2.09 9.05
N SER A 58 9.65 -2.88 9.31
CA SER A 58 11.00 -2.62 8.82
C SER A 58 11.51 -3.81 8.04
N ILE A 59 12.02 -3.56 6.83
CA ILE A 59 12.58 -4.59 5.96
C ILE A 59 14.01 -4.27 5.59
N LEU A 60 14.78 -5.32 5.36
CA LEU A 60 16.11 -5.25 4.81
C LEU A 60 16.06 -5.74 3.38
N SER A 61 16.62 -4.97 2.45
CA SER A 61 16.72 -5.38 1.05
C SER A 61 17.45 -6.72 0.92
N LYS A 62 17.17 -7.50 -0.13
CA LYS A 62 17.78 -8.82 -0.37
C LYS A 62 19.31 -8.80 -0.35
N ASN A 63 19.91 -7.68 -0.75
CA ASN A 63 21.36 -7.45 -0.76
C ASN A 63 21.88 -6.81 0.54
N CYS A 64 21.06 -6.68 1.58
CA CYS A 64 21.34 -5.98 2.84
C CYS A 64 21.91 -4.57 2.71
N ASN A 65 21.84 -3.95 1.54
CA ASN A 65 22.43 -2.62 1.31
C ASN A 65 21.54 -1.50 1.84
N VAL A 66 20.25 -1.76 1.99
CA VAL A 66 19.24 -0.75 2.34
C VAL A 66 18.27 -1.34 3.35
N LYS A 67 18.18 -0.70 4.52
CA LYS A 67 17.12 -0.94 5.50
C LYS A 67 16.06 0.15 5.33
N MET A 68 14.81 -0.27 5.12
CA MET A 68 13.65 0.60 5.00
C MET A 68 12.67 0.34 6.13
N SER A 69 11.97 1.37 6.56
CA SER A 69 10.91 1.28 7.55
C SER A 69 9.72 2.11 7.12
N CYS A 70 8.51 1.61 7.37
CA CYS A 70 7.29 2.41 7.26
C CYS A 70 7.07 3.17 8.57
N LYS A 71 7.24 4.50 8.54
CA LYS A 71 7.13 5.37 9.73
C LYS A 71 6.14 6.50 9.50
N LEU A 72 5.58 7.01 10.57
CA LEU A 72 4.76 8.22 10.53
C LEU A 72 5.65 9.46 10.46
N VAL A 73 5.49 10.24 9.40
CA VAL A 73 6.13 11.54 9.20
C VAL A 73 5.01 12.57 9.10
N GLY A 74 4.87 13.42 10.12
CA GLY A 74 3.79 14.42 10.16
C GLY A 74 2.38 13.81 10.14
N GLY A 75 2.19 12.60 10.70
CA GLY A 75 0.92 11.87 10.69
C GLY A 75 0.65 11.05 9.43
N THR A 76 1.57 11.08 8.45
CA THR A 76 1.47 10.33 7.20
C THR A 76 2.42 9.14 7.20
N PRO A 77 1.98 7.92 6.87
CA PRO A 77 2.86 6.77 6.73
C PRO A 77 3.75 6.93 5.49
N VAL A 78 5.06 6.94 5.70
CA VAL A 78 6.09 7.12 4.66
C VAL A 78 7.14 6.03 4.79
N ALA A 79 7.49 5.43 3.66
CA ALA A 79 8.64 4.54 3.56
C ALA A 79 9.93 5.37 3.64
N VAL A 80 10.67 5.20 4.73
CA VAL A 80 11.94 5.91 4.96
C VAL A 80 13.11 4.94 4.97
N LYS A 81 14.23 5.36 4.39
CA LYS A 81 15.50 4.65 4.51
C LYS A 81 16.08 4.95 5.89
N VAL A 82 16.21 3.92 6.73
CA VAL A 82 16.68 4.06 8.11
C VAL A 82 18.14 3.70 8.30
N GLY A 83 18.77 3.11 7.29
CA GLY A 83 20.19 2.79 7.33
C GLY A 83 20.62 1.85 6.22
N ASN A 84 21.86 1.42 6.33
CA ASN A 84 22.53 0.47 5.47
C ASN A 84 23.11 -0.63 6.34
N SER A 85 23.05 -1.86 5.85
CA SER A 85 23.82 -3.02 6.34
C SER A 85 23.54 -3.56 7.74
N CYS A 86 23.83 -4.86 7.80
CA CYS A 86 24.14 -5.64 8.98
C CYS A 86 25.28 -4.96 9.77
N GLY A 87 25.22 -4.99 11.10
CA GLY A 87 26.28 -4.54 11.99
C GLY A 87 27.57 -5.36 11.84
N ARG A 88 28.66 -4.92 12.48
CA ARG A 88 29.97 -5.57 12.39
C ARG A 88 29.88 -7.03 12.88
N GLY A 89 30.12 -8.00 12.00
CA GLY A 89 30.03 -9.44 12.30
C GLY A 89 28.65 -10.08 12.04
N GLU A 90 27.66 -9.30 11.59
CA GLU A 90 26.36 -9.85 11.18
C GLU A 90 26.42 -10.35 9.72
N THR A 91 25.82 -11.51 9.45
CA THR A 91 25.78 -12.10 8.10
C THR A 91 24.42 -11.86 7.47
N CYS A 92 24.42 -11.29 6.26
CA CYS A 92 23.20 -11.10 5.48
C CYS A 92 22.63 -12.44 5.02
N LYS A 93 21.42 -12.79 5.47
CA LYS A 93 20.65 -13.93 4.95
C LYS A 93 19.35 -13.40 4.35
N SER A 94 19.15 -13.62 3.06
CA SER A 94 17.87 -13.33 2.41
C SER A 94 16.94 -14.53 2.60
N THR A 95 16.02 -14.44 3.56
CA THR A 95 14.91 -15.38 3.65
C THR A 95 13.87 -14.98 2.61
N LYS A 96 13.89 -15.69 1.48
CA LYS A 96 12.81 -15.68 0.50
C LYS A 96 11.80 -16.75 0.96
N GLU A 97 10.68 -16.32 1.53
CA GLU A 97 9.44 -17.12 1.52
C GLU A 97 8.67 -16.81 0.23
#